data_AF-A0AAJ1L5P7-F1
#
_entry.id   AF-A0AAJ1L5P7-F1
#
_cell.length_a   1.000
_cell.length_b   1.000
_cell.length_c   1.000
_cell.angle_alpha   90.00
_cell.angle_beta   90.00
_cell.angle_gamma   90.00
#
_symmetry.space_group_name_H-M   'P 1'
#
loop_
_entity.id
_entity.type
_entity.pdbx_description
1 polymer ?
#
loop_
_entity_poly.entity_id
_entity_poly.type
_entity_poly.pdbx_seq_one_letter_code
_entity_poly.pdbx_strand_id
1 'polypeptide(L)' 'MNAKAQKYIPLTEATYYILLSLVKPMHGYGIMQMVEEMTKGEVRLGPGTLYGNTTKLLKEKF' A
#
# COMPACT_ATOMS: atom_id res chain seq x y z
N MET A 1 2.29 18.69 9.17
CA MET A 1 1.99 17.71 8.10
C MET A 1 1.64 18.45 6.83
N ASN A 2 1.96 17.90 5.65
CA ASN A 2 1.61 18.51 4.36
C ASN A 2 0.08 18.58 4.21
N ALA A 3 -0.49 19.76 3.94
CA ALA A 3 -1.93 19.97 3.82
C ALA A 3 -2.59 19.05 2.77
N LYS A 4 -1.86 18.68 1.70
CA LYS A 4 -2.34 17.72 0.70
C LYS A 4 -2.47 16.29 1.27
N ALA A 5 -1.55 15.88 2.14
CA ALA A 5 -1.55 14.54 2.74
C ALA A 5 -2.71 14.36 3.72
N GLN A 6 -3.18 15.45 4.35
CA GLN A 6 -4.30 15.42 5.30
C GLN A 6 -5.59 14.85 4.67
N LYS A 7 -5.81 15.09 3.37
CA LYS A 7 -6.95 14.55 2.60
C LYS A 7 -6.98 13.02 2.55
N TYR A 8 -5.82 12.37 2.69
CA TYR A 8 -5.66 10.93 2.51
C TYR A 8 -5.61 10.16 3.84
N ILE A 9 -5.73 10.85 4.98
CA ILE A 9 -5.68 10.24 6.31
C ILE A 9 -7.11 10.23 6.90
N PRO A 10 -7.56 9.12 7.51
CA PRO A 10 -6.82 7.88 7.73
C PRO A 10 -6.68 7.04 6.45
N LEU A 11 -5.52 6.40 6.30
CA LEU A 11 -5.30 5.40 5.25
C LEU A 11 -5.96 4.08 5.67
N THR A 12 -6.41 3.30 4.70
CA THR A 12 -6.74 1.90 4.97
C THR A 12 -5.45 1.13 5.28
N GLU A 13 -5.55 0.09 6.10
CA GLU A 13 -4.41 -0.76 6.46
C GLU A 13 -3.63 -1.26 5.23
N ALA A 14 -4.35 -1.77 4.22
CA ALA A 14 -3.75 -2.19 2.96
C ALA A 14 -3.00 -1.06 2.25
N THR A 15 -3.60 0.14 2.16
CA THR A 15 -2.95 1.30 1.50
C THR A 15 -1.69 1.71 2.25
N TYR A 16 -1.75 1.74 3.58
CA TYR A 16 -0.60 2.06 4.42
C TYR A 16 0.58 1.11 4.18
N TYR A 17 0.34 -0.19 4.23
CA TYR A 17 1.39 -1.19 4.03
C TYR A 17 1.91 -1.26 2.58
N ILE A 18 1.06 -1.02 1.58
CA ILE A 18 1.48 -0.88 0.18
C ILE A 18 2.45 0.30 0.01
N LEU A 19 2.08 1.48 0.53
CA LEU A 19 2.93 2.67 0.43
C LEU A 19 4.24 2.50 1.22
N LEU A 20 4.19 1.87 2.39
CA LEU A 20 5.38 1.56 3.18
C LEU A 20 6.33 0.61 2.44
N SER A 21 5.79 -0.36 1.69
CA SER A 21 6.60 -1.28 0.87
C SER A 21 7.24 -0.60 -0.35
N LEU A 22 6.70 0.54 -0.78
CA LEU A 22 7.14 1.31 -1.95
C LEU A 22 8.12 2.44 -1.63
N VAL A 23 8.70 2.46 -0.42
CA VAL A 23 9.86 3.33 -0.11
C VAL A 23 11.03 3.04 -1.06
N LYS A 24 11.09 1.82 -1.61
CA LYS A 24 11.93 1.44 -2.75
C LYS A 24 11.05 0.81 -3.85
N PRO A 25 11.42 0.93 -5.14
CA PRO A 25 10.66 0.28 -6.21
C PRO A 25 10.53 -1.24 -5.98
N MET A 26 9.31 -1.76 -6.13
CA MET A 26 9.01 -3.17 -5.86
C MET A 26 7.92 -3.68 -6.80
N HIS A 27 8.04 -4.95 -7.23
CA HIS A 27 7.00 -5.62 -8.01
C HIS A 27 5.87 -6.11 -7.09
N GLY A 28 4.69 -6.37 -7.66
CA GLY A 28 3.49 -6.71 -6.88
C GLY A 28 3.68 -7.90 -5.93
N TYR A 29 4.34 -8.98 -6.38
CA TYR A 29 4.67 -10.10 -5.52
C TYR A 29 5.59 -9.75 -4.35
N GLY A 30 6.56 -8.84 -4.56
CA GLY A 30 7.45 -8.39 -3.51
C GLY A 30 6.68 -7.62 -2.44
N ILE A 31 5.69 -6.81 -2.83
CA ILE A 31 4.84 -6.09 -1.88
C ILE A 31 4.05 -7.10 -1.03
N MET A 32 3.46 -8.13 -1.65
CA MET A 32 2.73 -9.16 -0.89
C MET A 32 3.63 -9.87 0.13
N GLN A 33 4.84 -10.25 -0.28
CA GLN A 33 5.83 -10.90 0.58
C GLN A 33 6.31 -9.98 1.72
N MET A 34 6.64 -8.72 1.39
CA MET A 34 7.15 -7.76 2.36
C MET A 34 6.10 -7.41 3.42
N VAL A 35 4.83 -7.28 3.02
CA VAL A 35 3.73 -7.01 3.96
C VAL A 35 3.50 -8.21 4.88
N GLU A 36 3.51 -9.43 4.34
CA GLU A 36 3.38 -10.63 5.17
C GLU A 36 4.55 -10.74 6.16
N GLU A 37 5.78 -10.49 5.71
CA GLU A 37 6.99 -10.54 6.55
C GLU A 37 6.97 -9.47 7.65
N MET A 38 6.72 -8.20 7.29
CA MET A 38 6.76 -7.09 8.26
C MET A 38 5.67 -7.19 9.32
N THR A 39 4.53 -7.79 8.97
CA THR A 39 3.39 -7.98 9.88
C THR A 39 3.38 -9.35 10.55
N LYS A 40 4.44 -10.15 10.36
CA LYS A 40 4.53 -11.53 10.88
C LYS A 40 3.29 -12.38 10.53
N GLY A 41 2.73 -12.16 9.35
CA GLY A 41 1.56 -12.88 8.86
C GLY A 41 0.20 -12.34 9.31
N GLU A 42 0.13 -11.30 10.13
CA GLU A 42 -1.15 -10.70 10.53
C GLU A 42 -1.89 -10.09 9.34
N VAL A 43 -1.16 -9.52 8.39
CA VAL A 43 -1.72 -8.95 7.16
C VAL A 43 -1.23 -9.74 5.95
N ARG A 44 -2.18 -10.22 5.15
CA ARG A 44 -1.92 -10.90 3.89
C ARG A 44 -2.66 -10.22 2.76
N LEU A 45 -1.90 -9.63 1.83
CA LEU A 45 -2.47 -9.00 0.65
C LEU A 45 -2.65 -10.04 -0.46
N GLY A 46 -3.89 -10.26 -0.86
CA GLY A 46 -4.18 -10.99 -2.10
C GLY A 46 -3.98 -10.10 -3.34
N PRO A 47 -3.78 -10.69 -4.53
CA PRO A 47 -3.61 -9.94 -5.78
C PRO A 47 -4.74 -8.94 -6.05
N GLY A 48 -6.00 -9.33 -5.81
CA GLY A 48 -7.15 -8.44 -6.00
C GLY A 48 -7.10 -7.19 -5.12
N THR A 49 -6.75 -7.36 -3.84
CA THR A 49 -6.58 -6.25 -2.90
C THR A 49 -5.42 -5.36 -3.30
N LEU A 50 -4.27 -5.95 -3.60
CA LEU A 50 -3.07 -5.21 -4.01
C LEU A 50 -3.34 -4.38 -5.27
N TYR A 51 -3.77 -5.03 -6.35
CA TYR A 51 -3.95 -4.37 -7.64
C TYR A 51 -5.14 -3.40 -7.64
N GLY A 52 -6.19 -3.68 -6.86
CA GLY A 52 -7.29 -2.74 -6.66
C GLY A 52 -6.83 -1.45 -5.98
N ASN A 53 -6.06 -1.56 -4.89
CA ASN A 53 -5.54 -0.39 -4.18
C ASN A 53 -4.52 0.38 -5.02
N THR A 54 -3.57 -0.29 -5.68
CA THR A 54 -2.58 0.39 -6.54
C THR A 54 -3.25 1.05 -7.75
N THR A 55 -4.25 0.44 -8.36
CA THR A 55 -5.04 1.07 -9.45
C THR A 55 -5.75 2.34 -8.96
N LYS A 56 -6.32 2.31 -7.75
CA LYS A 56 -6.95 3.50 -7.14
C LYS A 56 -5.91 4.59 -6.88
N LEU A 57 -4.76 4.25 -6.31
CA LEU A 57 -3.66 5.18 -6.04
C LEU A 57 -3.11 5.81 -7.32
N LEU A 58 -2.94 5.03 -8.39
CA LEU A 58 -2.46 5.52 -9.69
C LEU A 58 -3.44 6.50 -10.38
N LYS A 59 -4.73 6.45 -10.02
CA LYS A 59 -5.75 7.38 -10.53
C LYS A 59 -5.75 8.73 -9.79
N GLU A 60 -5.16 8.80 -8.60
CA GLU A 60 -5.03 10.07 -7.88
C GLU A 60 -4.07 10.99 -8.64
N LYS A 61 -4.52 12.21 -8.93
CA LYS A 61 -3.68 13.24 -9.54
C LYS A 61 -2.94 13.99 -8.42
N PHE A 62 -1.60 13.99 -8.47
CA PHE A 62 -0.72 14.65 -7.49
C PHE A 62 -0.64 16.18 -7.68
#